data_AF-A0A8J7GS89-F1
#
_entry.id   AF-A0A8J7GS89-F1
#
_cell.length_a   1.000
_cell.length_b   1.000
_cell.length_c   1.000
_cell.angle_alpha   90.00
_cell.angle_beta   90.00
_cell.angle_gamma   90.00
#
_symmetry.space_group_name_H-M   'P 1'
#
loop_
_entity.id
_entity.type
_entity.pdbx_description
1 polymer ?
#
loop_
_entity_poly.entity_id
_entity_poly.type
_entity_poly.pdbx_seq_one_letter_code
_entity_poly.pdbx_strand_id
1 'polypeptide(L)'
;MLDDVHGEADLGGLVLPDAPILIASRRPLPAYRSWNPAGPVATVEVGPWPDDRISALLGGAPASGPEYHDNVLRLAGGNPLLAIALSRTPLTLPGLEAPGAMADGAARQVLDRLAGEAAGIDQALLLVAAVGQCDEDLLVQLGQGPAFAGLLGSSVIIPLAHGLAVVEPFRTVFDLALRWRAPVSYQTALTLAAAHHTRLLSTDPDRAARSDRVVQSLFLTVGGGVRSMFAPVTAPVHIRPARAEDERDLGRLIRLRSTRGDIDPRQSERQNIAWLHELPEGVHVVCDEEDRPVGMTGIVPITDHTVSTLEPVLQQHAETAAAGGVFLGTALYDERYPAARTALFRFIIATSFQYGRLVISTPTSEYQQVSTRLGFHAHGPLRHDVFGGPLPTQVYSQSFTTEALSGWLDRLRGPRLAPVLPDDTQWAIGHLREALEHLDRPLRLARSPLLAVVGDPATLRDLLRGGIRDLANSTIPAEAEAGQILTLYYLDRTGGHEFIAHRLHLSRATYYRRLNQGLEQLTRPLLAMT
;
A
#
# COMPACT_ATOMS: atom_id res chain seq x y z
N MET A 1 8.19 -35.01 16.58
CA MET A 1 7.75 -33.84 15.79
C MET A 1 7.76 -32.66 16.72
N LEU A 2 8.42 -31.57 16.34
CA LEU A 2 8.31 -30.28 17.01
C LEU A 2 7.40 -29.42 16.14
N ASP A 3 6.36 -28.87 16.73
CA ASP A 3 5.39 -28.05 16.02
C ASP A 3 5.45 -26.61 16.54
N ASP A 4 5.15 -25.67 15.65
CA ASP A 4 5.06 -24.24 15.92
C ASP A 4 6.32 -23.60 16.53
N VAL A 5 7.52 -23.99 16.08
CA VAL A 5 8.78 -23.32 16.47
C VAL A 5 8.78 -21.91 15.89
N HIS A 6 8.81 -20.88 16.74
CA HIS A 6 8.71 -19.48 16.32
C HIS A 6 9.79 -18.56 16.93
N GLY A 7 10.49 -18.98 17.99
CA GLY A 7 11.54 -18.17 18.63
C GLY A 7 12.85 -18.91 18.96
N GLU A 8 13.90 -18.15 19.23
CA GLU A 8 15.20 -18.66 19.71
C GLU A 8 15.07 -19.48 21.01
N ALA A 9 14.08 -19.15 21.85
CA ALA A 9 13.83 -19.86 23.10
C ALA A 9 13.32 -21.29 22.86
N ASP A 10 12.63 -21.56 21.74
CA ASP A 10 12.10 -22.88 21.42
C ASP A 10 13.21 -23.85 21.01
N LEU A 11 14.30 -23.31 20.43
CA LEU A 11 15.47 -24.07 20.00
C LEU A 11 16.58 -24.06 21.06
N GLY A 12 16.64 -23.00 21.88
CA GLY A 12 17.60 -22.82 22.96
C GLY A 12 17.43 -23.86 24.06
N GLY A 13 18.22 -24.92 24.01
CA GLY A 13 18.17 -26.03 24.97
C GLY A 13 17.59 -27.33 24.39
N LEU A 14 17.24 -27.33 23.11
CA LEU A 14 16.69 -28.50 22.45
C LEU A 14 17.81 -29.50 22.10
N VAL A 15 17.91 -30.59 22.86
CA VAL A 15 18.80 -31.71 22.55
C VAL A 15 18.14 -32.55 21.46
N LEU A 16 18.62 -32.43 20.23
CA LEU A 16 18.11 -33.21 19.11
C LEU A 16 18.49 -34.69 19.31
N PRO A 17 17.52 -35.63 19.41
CA PRO A 17 17.82 -37.06 19.47
C PRO A 17 18.53 -37.57 18.21
N ASP A 18 19.21 -38.72 18.31
CA ASP A 18 19.82 -39.46 17.19
C ASP A 18 18.80 -40.10 16.22
N ALA A 19 17.57 -39.57 16.15
CA ALA A 19 16.48 -40.06 15.32
C ALA A 19 15.98 -38.96 14.37
N PRO A 20 15.32 -39.29 13.24
CA PRO A 20 14.72 -38.29 12.36
C PRO A 20 13.66 -37.45 13.09
N ILE A 21 13.77 -36.13 12.99
CA ILE A 21 12.83 -35.17 13.60
C ILE A 21 12.19 -34.36 12.49
N LEU A 22 10.87 -34.26 12.52
CA LEU A 22 10.12 -33.27 11.75
C LEU A 22 9.94 -32.02 12.63
N ILE A 23 10.36 -30.86 12.12
CA ILE A 23 10.17 -29.56 12.76
C ILE A 23 9.30 -28.71 11.84
N ALA A 24 8.16 -28.25 12.35
CA ALA A 24 7.36 -27.22 11.70
C ALA A 24 7.71 -25.86 12.32
N SER A 25 8.09 -24.91 11.47
CA SER A 25 8.42 -23.55 11.87
C SER A 25 7.85 -22.56 10.87
N ARG A 26 7.51 -21.37 11.36
CA ARG A 26 7.01 -20.26 10.54
C ARG A 26 8.14 -19.47 9.87
N ARG A 27 9.39 -19.67 10.30
CA ARG A 27 10.59 -19.06 9.72
C ARG A 27 11.58 -20.15 9.33
N PRO A 28 12.44 -19.90 8.33
CA PRO A 28 13.52 -20.82 8.03
C PRO A 28 14.37 -21.05 9.27
N LEU A 29 14.56 -22.31 9.68
CA LEU A 29 15.36 -22.64 10.86
C LEU A 29 16.78 -22.03 10.85
N PRO A 30 17.48 -21.94 9.69
CA PRO A 30 18.77 -21.25 9.62
C PRO A 30 18.75 -19.77 10.00
N ALA A 31 17.58 -19.14 10.10
CA ALA A 31 17.47 -17.77 10.57
C ALA A 31 17.67 -17.63 12.09
N TYR A 32 17.56 -18.73 12.85
CA TYR A 32 17.79 -18.75 14.30
C TYR A 32 19.27 -19.01 14.60
N ARG A 33 19.87 -18.18 15.46
CA ARG A 33 21.27 -18.30 15.89
C ARG A 33 21.52 -19.60 16.65
N SER A 34 20.52 -20.07 17.39
CA SER A 34 20.57 -21.33 18.13
C SER A 34 20.44 -22.57 17.24
N TRP A 35 20.11 -22.42 15.96
CA TRP A 35 20.00 -23.55 15.03
C TRP A 35 21.38 -24.09 14.63
N ASN A 36 21.72 -25.26 15.17
CA ASN A 36 22.95 -25.98 14.85
C ASN A 36 22.64 -27.47 14.68
N PRO A 37 22.19 -27.90 13.48
CA PRO A 37 21.81 -29.29 13.26
C PRO A 37 23.07 -30.18 13.23
N ALA A 38 23.04 -31.29 13.96
CA ALA A 38 24.13 -32.27 13.97
C ALA A 38 24.19 -33.14 12.69
N GLY A 39 23.17 -33.06 11.83
CA GLY A 39 23.02 -33.91 10.64
C GLY A 39 22.38 -33.19 9.45
N PRO A 40 22.16 -33.89 8.32
CA PRO A 40 21.59 -33.31 7.12
C PRO A 40 20.16 -32.83 7.37
N VAL A 41 19.84 -31.64 6.88
CA VAL A 41 18.51 -31.02 6.99
C VAL A 41 17.89 -30.95 5.61
N ALA A 42 16.68 -31.48 5.48
CA ALA A 42 15.84 -31.27 4.31
C ALA A 42 14.73 -30.29 4.68
N THR A 43 14.64 -29.16 3.97
CA THR A 43 13.58 -28.18 4.13
C THR A 43 12.50 -28.45 3.08
N VAL A 44 11.24 -28.47 3.53
CA VAL A 44 10.08 -28.51 2.65
C VAL A 44 9.28 -27.25 2.90
N GLU A 45 9.29 -26.34 1.94
CA GLU A 45 8.49 -25.12 2.03
C GLU A 45 7.04 -25.43 1.64
N VAL A 46 6.10 -24.93 2.45
CA VAL A 46 4.67 -25.12 2.23
C VAL A 46 4.12 -23.87 1.55
N GLY A 47 4.00 -23.94 0.23
CA GLY A 47 3.43 -22.87 -0.58
C GLY A 47 1.90 -22.72 -0.44
N PRO A 48 1.33 -21.68 -1.10
CA PRO A 48 -0.11 -21.46 -1.12
C PRO A 48 -0.84 -22.65 -1.75
N TRP A 49 -2.03 -22.94 -1.24
CA TRP A 49 -2.89 -23.98 -1.78
C TRP A 49 -3.67 -23.46 -3.00
N PRO A 50 -3.92 -24.33 -3.99
CA PRO A 50 -4.88 -24.07 -5.06
C PRO A 50 -6.29 -23.75 -4.55
N ASP A 51 -7.03 -22.91 -5.27
CA ASP A 51 -8.37 -22.45 -4.90
C ASP A 51 -9.39 -23.58 -4.76
N ASP A 52 -9.29 -24.64 -5.55
CA ASP A 52 -10.13 -25.84 -5.43
C ASP A 52 -9.88 -26.58 -4.10
N ARG A 53 -8.63 -26.62 -3.65
CA ARG A 53 -8.26 -27.20 -2.37
C ARG A 53 -8.69 -26.35 -1.18
N ILE A 54 -8.57 -25.02 -1.27
CA ILE A 54 -9.14 -24.11 -0.26
C ILE A 54 -10.68 -24.24 -0.24
N SER A 55 -11.32 -24.32 -1.40
CA SER A 55 -12.78 -24.50 -1.49
C SER A 55 -13.24 -25.80 -0.83
N ALA A 56 -12.49 -26.89 -1.02
CA ALA A 56 -12.74 -28.17 -0.36
C ALA A 56 -12.57 -28.07 1.17
N LEU A 57 -11.54 -27.34 1.65
CA LEU A 57 -11.31 -27.11 3.07
C LEU A 57 -12.48 -26.38 3.75
N LEU A 58 -13.14 -25.47 3.03
CA LEU A 58 -14.29 -24.70 3.54
C LEU A 58 -15.60 -25.49 3.54
N GLY A 59 -15.63 -26.70 2.96
CA GLY A 59 -16.79 -27.60 3.02
C GLY A 59 -17.86 -27.37 1.95
N GLY A 60 -17.52 -26.75 0.81
CA GLY A 60 -18.47 -26.40 -0.26
C GLY A 60 -19.05 -24.99 -0.13
N ALA A 61 -19.90 -24.58 -1.08
CA ALA A 61 -20.42 -23.20 -1.14
C ALA A 61 -21.07 -22.79 0.19
N PRO A 62 -20.55 -21.76 0.90
CA PRO A 62 -21.08 -21.35 2.18
C PRO A 62 -22.53 -20.86 2.04
N ALA A 63 -23.30 -20.96 3.13
CA ALA A 63 -24.68 -20.47 3.20
C ALA A 63 -24.82 -18.98 2.82
N SER A 64 -23.70 -18.24 2.83
CA SER A 64 -23.57 -16.82 2.46
C SER A 64 -23.45 -16.56 0.95
N GLY A 65 -23.45 -17.57 0.07
CA GLY A 65 -23.48 -17.39 -1.38
C GLY A 65 -22.11 -17.30 -2.09
N PRO A 66 -22.10 -17.20 -3.43
CA PRO A 66 -20.89 -17.29 -4.25
C PRO A 66 -19.95 -16.09 -4.10
N GLU A 67 -20.47 -14.86 -3.96
CA GLU A 67 -19.63 -13.66 -3.82
C GLU A 67 -18.82 -13.67 -2.51
N TYR A 68 -19.41 -14.16 -1.42
CA TYR A 68 -18.70 -14.38 -0.17
C TYR A 68 -17.56 -15.38 -0.34
N HIS A 69 -17.83 -16.51 -1.01
CA HIS A 69 -16.82 -17.54 -1.28
C HIS A 69 -15.66 -16.99 -2.10
N ASP A 70 -15.95 -16.26 -3.18
CA ASP A 70 -14.94 -15.64 -4.04
C ASP A 70 -14.10 -14.62 -3.25
N ASN A 71 -14.72 -13.85 -2.35
CA ASN A 71 -14.00 -12.95 -1.45
C ASN A 71 -13.09 -13.70 -0.48
N VAL A 72 -13.53 -14.84 0.08
CA VAL A 72 -12.67 -15.68 0.94
C VAL A 72 -11.48 -16.20 0.15
N LEU A 73 -11.69 -16.81 -1.03
CA LEU A 73 -10.59 -17.34 -1.86
C LEU A 73 -9.59 -16.24 -2.21
N ARG A 74 -10.08 -15.11 -2.70
CA ARG A 74 -9.26 -13.96 -3.11
C ARG A 74 -8.45 -13.38 -1.96
N LEU A 75 -9.04 -13.20 -0.78
CA LEU A 75 -8.35 -12.62 0.38
C LEU A 75 -7.44 -13.63 1.07
N ALA A 76 -7.77 -14.92 1.02
CA ALA A 76 -6.93 -15.97 1.57
C ALA A 76 -5.69 -16.22 0.72
N GLY A 77 -5.75 -16.02 -0.60
CA GLY A 77 -4.60 -16.18 -1.50
C GLY A 77 -3.91 -17.55 -1.35
N GLY A 78 -4.70 -18.61 -1.19
CA GLY A 78 -4.19 -19.96 -0.94
C GLY A 78 -3.72 -20.24 0.49
N ASN A 79 -3.82 -19.31 1.43
CA ASN A 79 -3.45 -19.51 2.83
C ASN A 79 -4.61 -20.13 3.64
N PRO A 80 -4.48 -21.38 4.16
CA PRO A 80 -5.57 -22.05 4.88
C PRO A 80 -5.98 -21.36 6.18
N LEU A 81 -5.03 -20.76 6.90
CA LEU A 81 -5.31 -20.04 8.16
C LEU A 81 -6.21 -18.83 7.88
N LEU A 82 -5.90 -18.03 6.87
CA LEU A 82 -6.74 -16.91 6.46
C LEU A 82 -8.08 -17.36 5.93
N ALA A 83 -8.14 -18.41 5.11
CA ALA A 83 -9.40 -18.94 4.60
C ALA A 83 -10.37 -19.32 5.74
N ILE A 84 -9.88 -20.01 6.76
CA ILE A 84 -10.67 -20.39 7.95
C ILE A 84 -11.05 -19.15 8.78
N ALA A 85 -10.14 -18.19 8.96
CA ALA A 85 -10.41 -16.98 9.75
C ALA A 85 -11.48 -16.10 9.08
N LEU A 86 -11.39 -15.94 7.76
CA LEU A 86 -12.35 -15.19 6.93
C LEU A 86 -13.72 -15.86 6.96
N SER A 87 -13.79 -17.19 6.79
CA SER A 87 -15.06 -17.94 6.76
C SER A 87 -15.82 -17.97 8.09
N ARG A 88 -15.10 -17.78 9.20
CA ARG A 88 -15.68 -17.74 10.56
C ARG A 88 -16.17 -16.36 10.98
N THR A 89 -15.91 -15.31 10.18
CA THR A 89 -16.29 -13.94 10.57
C THR A 89 -17.79 -13.75 10.37
N PRO A 90 -18.58 -13.57 11.45
CA PRO A 90 -20.02 -13.45 11.35
C PRO A 90 -20.39 -12.13 10.64
N LEU A 91 -21.10 -12.23 9.53
CA LEU A 91 -21.73 -11.09 8.88
C LEU A 91 -23.00 -10.74 9.66
N THR A 92 -22.91 -9.75 10.54
CA THR A 92 -23.98 -9.39 11.48
C THR A 92 -25.18 -8.69 10.83
N LEU A 93 -25.12 -8.34 9.55
CA LEU A 93 -26.20 -7.67 8.83
C LEU A 93 -26.38 -8.26 7.42
N PRO A 94 -27.57 -8.76 7.05
CA PRO A 94 -27.89 -9.12 5.68
C PRO A 94 -27.69 -7.93 4.74
N GLY A 95 -26.88 -8.10 3.68
CA GLY A 95 -26.62 -7.07 2.68
C GLY A 95 -25.36 -6.21 2.89
N LEU A 96 -24.59 -6.43 3.96
CA LEU A 96 -23.29 -5.79 4.23
C LEU A 96 -22.14 -6.80 4.06
N GLU A 97 -22.05 -7.42 2.90
CA GLU A 97 -20.89 -8.23 2.49
C GLU A 97 -19.73 -7.33 2.04
N ALA A 98 -19.24 -6.47 2.95
CA ALA A 98 -18.09 -5.65 2.67
C ALA A 98 -16.80 -6.45 2.98
N PRO A 99 -15.88 -6.64 2.00
CA PRO A 99 -14.61 -7.33 2.23
C PRO A 99 -13.80 -6.80 3.42
N GLY A 100 -13.99 -5.53 3.80
CA GLY A 100 -13.37 -4.91 4.97
C GLY A 100 -13.82 -5.49 6.32
N ALA A 101 -15.10 -5.81 6.49
CA ALA A 101 -15.61 -6.41 7.72
C ALA A 101 -15.09 -7.85 7.91
N MET A 102 -15.06 -8.63 6.82
CA MET A 102 -14.43 -9.96 6.80
C MET A 102 -12.95 -9.86 7.16
N ALA A 103 -12.24 -8.90 6.57
CA ALA A 103 -10.84 -8.67 6.83
C ALA A 103 -10.58 -8.26 8.29
N ASP A 104 -11.40 -7.41 8.91
CA ASP A 104 -11.25 -7.06 10.34
C ASP A 104 -11.43 -8.28 11.25
N GLY A 105 -12.46 -9.10 11.03
CA GLY A 105 -12.69 -10.31 11.82
C GLY A 105 -11.57 -11.34 11.67
N ALA A 106 -11.06 -11.52 10.45
CA ALA A 106 -9.91 -12.37 10.19
C ALA A 106 -8.62 -11.82 10.80
N ALA A 107 -8.37 -10.51 10.67
CA ALA A 107 -7.19 -9.84 11.20
C ALA A 107 -7.09 -10.02 12.72
N ARG A 108 -8.18 -9.83 13.47
CA ARG A 108 -8.20 -10.08 14.93
C ARG A 108 -7.77 -11.51 15.28
N GLN A 109 -8.35 -12.51 14.62
CA GLN A 109 -7.99 -13.92 14.85
C GLN A 109 -6.54 -14.26 14.49
N VAL A 110 -5.95 -13.57 13.51
CA VAL A 110 -4.55 -13.77 13.12
C VAL A 110 -3.62 -13.05 14.09
N LEU A 111 -3.92 -11.79 14.44
CA LEU A 111 -3.14 -11.00 15.39
C LEU A 111 -3.10 -11.66 16.77
N ASP A 112 -4.22 -12.21 17.25
CA ASP A 112 -4.26 -12.99 18.50
C ASP A 112 -3.30 -14.19 18.47
N ARG A 113 -3.08 -14.82 17.30
CA ARG A 113 -2.11 -15.90 17.12
C ARG A 113 -0.67 -15.40 17.00
N LEU A 114 -0.46 -14.23 16.41
CA LEU A 114 0.85 -13.59 16.27
C LEU A 114 1.33 -12.95 17.57
N ALA A 115 0.44 -12.66 18.53
CA ALA A 115 0.80 -12.13 19.84
C ALA A 115 1.77 -13.03 20.62
N GLY A 116 1.83 -14.33 20.30
CA GLY A 116 2.84 -15.25 20.82
C GLY A 116 4.26 -15.00 20.32
N GLU A 117 4.41 -14.42 19.12
CA GLU A 117 5.72 -14.10 18.52
C GLU A 117 6.31 -12.80 19.07
N ALA A 118 5.47 -11.77 19.22
CA ALA A 118 5.85 -10.51 19.82
C ALA A 118 4.63 -9.77 20.37
N ALA A 119 4.66 -9.41 21.65
CA ALA A 119 3.58 -8.66 22.28
C ALA A 119 3.57 -7.19 21.83
N GLY A 120 2.37 -6.64 21.58
CA GLY A 120 2.18 -5.20 21.36
C GLY A 120 2.55 -4.69 19.97
N ILE A 121 2.68 -5.57 18.97
CA ILE A 121 2.98 -5.18 17.58
C ILE A 121 1.74 -5.04 16.70
N ASP A 122 0.54 -5.33 17.21
CA ASP A 122 -0.70 -5.46 16.42
C ASP A 122 -1.01 -4.21 15.58
N GLN A 123 -1.00 -3.04 16.23
CA GLN A 123 -1.25 -1.78 15.56
C GLN A 123 -0.14 -1.44 14.55
N ALA A 124 1.10 -1.80 14.86
CA ALA A 124 2.24 -1.60 13.99
C ALA A 124 2.12 -2.46 12.73
N LEU A 125 1.71 -3.73 12.84
CA LEU A 125 1.46 -4.63 11.71
C LEU A 125 0.39 -4.07 10.76
N LEU A 126 -0.73 -3.58 11.30
CA LEU A 126 -1.79 -2.95 10.50
C LEU A 126 -1.28 -1.70 9.75
N LEU A 127 -0.49 -0.86 10.42
CA LEU A 127 0.08 0.35 9.83
C LEU A 127 1.12 0.03 8.75
N VAL A 128 2.02 -0.94 8.98
CA VAL A 128 3.01 -1.37 7.99
C VAL A 128 2.31 -1.98 6.77
N ALA A 129 1.26 -2.78 6.96
CA ALA A 129 0.47 -3.32 5.85
C ALA A 129 -0.17 -2.23 4.99
N ALA A 130 -0.69 -1.18 5.63
CA ALA A 130 -1.34 -0.06 4.97
C ALA A 130 -0.34 0.85 4.24
N VAL A 131 0.82 1.14 4.85
CA VAL A 131 1.83 1.96 4.21
C VAL A 131 2.68 1.16 3.22
N GLY A 132 2.64 -0.17 3.23
CA GLY A 132 3.35 -1.05 2.30
C GLY A 132 4.79 -1.29 2.75
N GLN A 133 5.62 -0.25 2.79
CA GLN A 133 7.01 -0.32 3.24
C GLN A 133 7.25 0.72 4.34
N CYS A 134 7.86 0.28 5.45
CA CYS A 134 8.04 1.11 6.63
C CYS A 134 9.44 0.92 7.23
N ASP A 135 10.26 1.97 7.23
CA ASP A 135 11.51 2.01 8.01
C ASP A 135 11.25 2.49 9.44
N GLU A 136 12.27 2.42 10.30
CA GLU A 136 12.15 2.76 11.72
C GLU A 136 11.71 4.21 11.94
N ASP A 137 12.23 5.14 11.14
CA ASP A 137 11.89 6.57 11.21
C ASP A 137 10.42 6.83 10.85
N LEU A 138 9.90 6.17 9.82
CA LEU A 138 8.48 6.24 9.50
C LEU A 138 7.64 5.62 10.60
N LEU A 139 8.06 4.49 11.17
CA LEU A 139 7.33 3.85 12.27
C LEU A 139 7.27 4.73 13.52
N VAL A 140 8.35 5.47 13.83
CA VAL A 140 8.39 6.50 14.89
C VAL A 140 7.42 7.64 14.60
N GLN A 141 7.33 8.10 13.34
CA GLN A 141 6.38 9.14 12.93
C GLN A 141 4.93 8.68 13.07
N LEU A 142 4.66 7.40 12.81
CA LEU A 142 3.37 6.75 13.02
C LEU A 142 3.07 6.41 14.50
N GLY A 143 3.99 6.73 15.42
CA GLY A 143 3.83 6.51 16.86
C GLY A 143 4.07 5.08 17.32
N GLN A 144 4.67 4.23 16.49
CA GLN A 144 4.90 2.81 16.75
C GLN A 144 6.40 2.44 16.81
N GLY A 145 7.30 3.41 16.99
CA GLY A 145 8.75 3.19 17.00
C GLY A 145 9.25 2.01 17.84
N PRO A 146 8.81 1.85 19.11
CA PRO A 146 9.23 0.73 19.96
C PRO A 146 8.88 -0.67 19.41
N ALA A 147 7.92 -0.76 18.48
CA ALA A 147 7.51 -2.03 17.87
C ALA A 147 8.47 -2.51 16.77
N PHE A 148 9.42 -1.69 16.31
CA PHE A 148 10.30 -2.04 15.17
C PHE A 148 11.07 -3.35 15.39
N ALA A 149 11.69 -3.52 16.56
CA ALA A 149 12.41 -4.73 16.91
C ALA A 149 11.50 -5.96 17.02
N GLY A 150 10.27 -5.78 17.52
CA GLY A 150 9.27 -6.85 17.59
C GLY A 150 8.78 -7.27 16.20
N LEU A 151 8.58 -6.31 15.29
CA LEU A 151 8.19 -6.59 13.91
C LEU A 151 9.23 -7.42 13.16
N LEU A 152 10.53 -7.15 13.34
CA LEU A 152 11.61 -7.97 12.77
C LEU A 152 11.57 -9.45 13.23
N GLY A 153 10.94 -9.71 14.38
CA GLY A 153 10.75 -11.05 14.92
C GLY A 153 9.59 -11.82 14.27
N SER A 154 8.62 -11.11 13.68
CA SER A 154 7.35 -11.70 13.27
C SER A 154 7.45 -12.48 11.95
N SER A 155 6.73 -13.61 11.87
CA SER A 155 6.69 -14.50 10.71
C SER A 155 6.01 -13.90 9.47
N VAL A 156 5.20 -12.85 9.64
CA VAL A 156 4.49 -12.17 8.54
C VAL A 156 5.23 -10.93 8.04
N ILE A 157 6.42 -10.64 8.57
CA ILE A 157 7.25 -9.50 8.18
C ILE A 157 8.46 -10.01 7.39
N ILE A 158 8.78 -9.30 6.31
CA ILE A 158 10.05 -9.45 5.61
C ILE A 158 10.88 -8.17 5.64
N PRO A 159 12.20 -8.27 5.80
CA PRO A 159 13.09 -7.15 5.61
C PRO A 159 13.24 -6.87 4.10
N LEU A 160 13.16 -5.59 3.74
CA LEU A 160 13.48 -5.05 2.43
C LEU A 160 14.70 -4.13 2.53
N ALA A 161 15.28 -3.74 1.39
CA ALA A 161 16.46 -2.88 1.34
C ALA A 161 16.29 -1.56 2.14
N HIS A 162 15.06 -1.02 2.21
CA HIS A 162 14.78 0.24 2.89
C HIS A 162 13.59 0.15 3.87
N GLY A 163 13.50 -0.95 4.64
CA GLY A 163 12.52 -1.07 5.71
C GLY A 163 11.88 -2.46 5.81
N LEU A 164 10.68 -2.50 6.37
CA LEU A 164 9.88 -3.70 6.59
C LEU A 164 8.63 -3.69 5.71
N ALA A 165 8.19 -4.87 5.29
CA ALA A 165 6.89 -5.06 4.66
C ALA A 165 6.18 -6.29 5.24
N VAL A 166 4.84 -6.24 5.24
CA VAL A 166 4.02 -7.42 5.56
C VAL A 166 3.91 -8.28 4.30
N VAL A 167 4.07 -9.60 4.44
CA VAL A 167 3.94 -10.55 3.33
C VAL A 167 2.49 -10.69 2.85
N GLU A 168 2.31 -10.95 1.56
CA GLU A 168 0.99 -11.35 1.05
C GLU A 168 0.68 -12.80 1.50
N PRO A 169 -0.60 -13.14 1.75
CA PRO A 169 -1.81 -12.31 1.62
C PRO A 169 -2.15 -11.48 2.88
N PHE A 170 -1.37 -11.60 3.96
CA PHE A 170 -1.63 -10.92 5.24
C PHE A 170 -1.66 -9.40 5.09
N ARG A 171 -0.77 -8.83 4.26
CA ARG A 171 -0.75 -7.40 3.95
C ARG A 171 -2.12 -6.92 3.47
N THR A 172 -2.71 -7.62 2.50
CA THR A 172 -4.03 -7.27 1.94
C THR A 172 -5.14 -7.32 2.99
N VAL A 173 -5.13 -8.35 3.84
CA VAL A 173 -6.13 -8.49 4.92
C VAL A 173 -5.97 -7.38 5.98
N PHE A 174 -4.75 -7.11 6.43
CA PHE A 174 -4.47 -6.08 7.43
C PHE A 174 -4.74 -4.65 6.92
N ASP A 175 -4.37 -4.37 5.67
CA ASP A 175 -4.67 -3.10 4.97
C ASP A 175 -6.18 -2.85 4.91
N LEU A 176 -6.97 -3.86 4.51
CA LEU A 176 -8.43 -3.76 4.46
C LEU A 176 -9.06 -3.63 5.85
N ALA A 177 -8.55 -4.37 6.84
CA ALA A 177 -9.00 -4.29 8.22
C ALA A 177 -8.81 -2.87 8.80
N LEU A 178 -7.62 -2.28 8.62
CA LEU A 178 -7.35 -0.93 9.11
C LEU A 178 -8.21 0.11 8.39
N ARG A 179 -8.33 0.00 7.06
CA ARG A 179 -9.18 0.89 6.26
C ARG A 179 -10.64 0.85 6.69
N TRP A 180 -11.15 -0.33 7.02
CA TRP A 180 -12.52 -0.53 7.49
C TRP A 180 -12.73 -0.01 8.91
N ARG A 181 -11.87 -0.41 9.84
CA ARG A 181 -12.05 -0.14 11.27
C ARG A 181 -11.66 1.28 11.70
N ALA A 182 -10.62 1.83 11.09
CA ALA A 182 -10.07 3.13 11.45
C ALA A 182 -9.71 3.95 10.19
N PRO A 183 -10.71 4.35 9.39
CA PRO A 183 -10.49 5.03 8.11
C PRO A 183 -9.68 6.32 8.24
N VAL A 184 -9.83 7.07 9.34
CA VAL A 184 -9.03 8.28 9.57
C VAL A 184 -7.57 7.92 9.84
N SER A 185 -7.29 7.00 10.77
CA SER A 185 -5.92 6.55 11.05
C SER A 185 -5.25 5.98 9.81
N TYR A 186 -6.00 5.26 8.98
CA TYR A 186 -5.55 4.78 7.68
C TYR A 186 -5.11 5.93 6.76
N GLN A 187 -5.96 6.94 6.55
CA GLN A 187 -5.62 8.10 5.71
C GLN A 187 -4.46 8.94 6.28
N THR A 188 -4.41 9.12 7.60
CA THR A 188 -3.30 9.79 8.27
C THR A 188 -1.99 9.03 8.04
N ALA A 189 -2.00 7.70 8.15
CA ALA A 189 -0.81 6.87 7.91
C ALA A 189 -0.32 6.99 6.47
N LEU A 190 -1.22 6.91 5.48
CA LEU A 190 -0.88 7.11 4.06
C LEU A 190 -0.32 8.51 3.81
N THR A 191 -0.86 9.53 4.47
CA THR A 191 -0.39 10.92 4.37
C THR A 191 1.02 11.09 4.89
N LEU A 192 1.27 10.60 6.11
CA LEU A 192 2.58 10.68 6.75
C LEU A 192 3.62 9.88 5.97
N ALA A 193 3.28 8.67 5.52
CA ALA A 193 4.15 7.86 4.68
C ALA A 193 4.47 8.56 3.36
N ALA A 194 3.48 9.13 2.67
CA ALA A 194 3.70 9.82 1.41
C ALA A 194 4.63 11.03 1.59
N ALA A 195 4.43 11.83 2.63
CA ALA A 195 5.30 12.96 2.97
C ALA A 195 6.71 12.53 3.35
N HIS A 196 6.85 11.39 4.06
CA HIS A 196 8.13 10.81 4.41
C HIS A 196 8.91 10.36 3.17
N HIS A 197 8.31 9.57 2.27
CA HIS A 197 9.00 9.14 1.05
C HIS A 197 9.30 10.28 0.08
N THR A 198 8.45 11.30 0.00
CA THR A 198 8.76 12.51 -0.79
C THR A 198 9.97 13.26 -0.25
N ARG A 199 10.14 13.36 1.08
CA ARG A 199 11.36 13.94 1.68
C ARG A 199 12.60 13.11 1.34
N LEU A 200 12.49 11.78 1.40
CA LEU A 200 13.63 10.92 1.09
C LEU A 200 13.99 10.95 -0.40
N LEU A 201 13.01 11.08 -1.30
CA LEU A 201 13.25 11.22 -2.73
C LEU A 201 14.16 12.40 -3.09
N SER A 202 14.09 13.50 -2.34
CA SER A 202 14.91 14.70 -2.60
C SER A 202 16.29 14.65 -1.94
N THR A 203 16.51 13.78 -0.95
CA THR A 203 17.74 13.74 -0.17
C THR A 203 18.59 12.49 -0.42
N ASP A 204 18.02 11.42 -0.95
CA ASP A 204 18.70 10.15 -1.13
C ASP A 204 19.68 10.19 -2.32
N PRO A 205 21.00 10.03 -2.10
CA PRO A 205 21.98 10.06 -3.18
C PRO A 205 21.91 8.80 -4.05
N ASP A 206 21.39 7.68 -3.53
CA ASP A 206 21.33 6.43 -4.27
C ASP A 206 20.18 6.46 -5.29
N ARG A 207 20.51 6.13 -6.54
CA ARG A 207 19.54 6.06 -7.63
C ARG A 207 18.62 4.85 -7.49
N ALA A 208 19.11 3.72 -7.00
CA ALA A 208 18.29 2.53 -6.80
C ALA A 208 17.27 2.80 -5.70
N ALA A 209 17.71 3.31 -4.55
CA ALA A 209 16.84 3.74 -3.46
C ALA A 209 15.79 4.75 -3.92
N ARG A 210 16.16 5.80 -4.67
CA ARG A 210 15.19 6.76 -5.22
C ARG A 210 14.13 6.08 -6.09
N SER A 211 14.52 5.12 -6.93
CA SER A 211 13.58 4.38 -7.79
C SER A 211 12.55 3.62 -6.96
N ASP A 212 12.98 2.92 -5.90
CA ASP A 212 12.08 2.25 -4.96
C ASP A 212 11.16 3.22 -4.23
N ARG A 213 11.67 4.39 -3.82
CA ARG A 213 10.87 5.44 -3.17
C ARG A 213 9.83 6.07 -4.11
N VAL A 214 10.08 6.12 -5.42
CA VAL A 214 9.08 6.55 -6.43
C VAL A 214 7.94 5.54 -6.50
N VAL A 215 8.27 4.26 -6.64
CA VAL A 215 7.30 3.17 -6.66
C VAL A 215 6.47 3.15 -5.38
N GLN A 216 7.12 3.37 -4.24
CA GLN A 216 6.46 3.44 -2.95
C GLN A 216 5.55 4.68 -2.84
N SER A 217 5.96 5.82 -3.40
CA SER A 217 5.12 7.02 -3.45
C SER A 217 3.88 6.80 -4.32
N LEU A 218 3.99 6.04 -5.40
CA LEU A 218 2.85 5.61 -6.22
C LEU A 218 1.88 4.74 -5.40
N PHE A 219 2.38 3.71 -4.71
CA PHE A 219 1.55 2.86 -3.85
C PHE A 219 0.72 3.66 -2.82
N LEU A 220 1.29 4.73 -2.27
CA LEU A 220 0.64 5.56 -1.26
C LEU A 220 -0.32 6.61 -1.84
N THR A 221 -0.19 6.90 -3.13
CA THR A 221 -0.91 7.99 -3.79
C THR A 221 -2.08 7.48 -4.63
N VAL A 222 -1.87 6.38 -5.36
CA VAL A 222 -2.89 5.84 -6.26
C VAL A 222 -3.95 5.05 -5.48
N GLY A 223 -5.22 5.19 -5.87
CA GLY A 223 -6.33 4.47 -5.26
C GLY A 223 -6.72 3.20 -6.01
N GLY A 224 -7.57 2.38 -5.37
CA GLY A 224 -8.26 1.26 -6.00
C GLY A 224 -7.33 0.14 -6.50
N GLY A 225 -7.74 -0.54 -7.58
CA GLY A 225 -6.99 -1.69 -8.13
C GLY A 225 -5.57 -1.35 -8.60
N VAL A 226 -5.32 -0.09 -8.99
CA VAL A 226 -3.99 0.38 -9.43
C VAL A 226 -2.99 0.35 -8.29
N ARG A 227 -3.41 0.63 -7.05
CA ARG A 227 -2.54 0.57 -5.87
C ARG A 227 -1.86 -0.78 -5.72
N SER A 228 -2.60 -1.87 -5.95
CA SER A 228 -2.08 -3.22 -5.81
C SER A 228 -0.92 -3.55 -6.76
N MET A 229 -0.81 -2.85 -7.90
CA MET A 229 0.27 -3.04 -8.86
C MET A 229 1.62 -2.52 -8.34
N PHE A 230 1.61 -1.66 -7.32
CA PHE A 230 2.81 -1.05 -6.73
C PHE A 230 3.09 -1.53 -5.30
N ALA A 231 2.33 -2.52 -4.82
CA ALA A 231 2.56 -3.12 -3.50
C ALA A 231 4.01 -3.65 -3.38
N PRO A 232 4.55 -3.81 -2.17
CA PRO A 232 5.81 -4.51 -1.98
C PRO A 232 5.75 -5.93 -2.55
N VAL A 233 6.78 -6.33 -3.28
CA VAL A 233 6.92 -7.71 -3.75
C VAL A 233 7.47 -8.53 -2.59
N THR A 234 6.65 -9.45 -2.09
CA THR A 234 6.97 -10.26 -0.91
C THR A 234 7.12 -11.73 -1.23
N ALA A 235 6.68 -12.17 -2.41
CA ALA A 235 6.96 -13.49 -2.94
C ALA A 235 8.30 -13.48 -3.70
N PRO A 236 9.04 -14.59 -3.69
CA PRO A 236 10.33 -14.72 -4.35
C PRO A 236 10.14 -14.83 -5.87
N VAL A 237 10.15 -13.67 -6.52
CA VAL A 237 10.24 -13.53 -7.97
C VAL A 237 11.40 -12.61 -8.29
N HIS A 238 12.11 -12.88 -9.38
CA HIS A 238 13.19 -12.02 -9.87
C HIS A 238 13.00 -11.67 -11.33
N ILE A 239 13.65 -10.60 -11.76
CA ILE A 239 13.59 -10.09 -13.13
C ILE A 239 14.96 -10.20 -13.76
N ARG A 240 15.02 -10.72 -14.97
CA ARG A 240 16.26 -10.83 -15.75
C ARG A 240 16.00 -10.54 -17.24
N PRO A 241 17.03 -10.17 -18.02
CA PRO A 241 16.93 -10.18 -19.48
C PRO A 241 16.49 -11.55 -20.00
N ALA A 242 15.69 -11.55 -21.07
CA ALA A 242 15.28 -12.77 -21.75
C ALA A 242 16.47 -13.44 -22.45
N ARG A 243 16.44 -14.77 -22.47
CA ARG A 243 17.42 -15.63 -23.15
C ARG A 243 16.74 -16.34 -24.32
N ALA A 244 17.53 -16.86 -25.26
CA ALA A 244 16.99 -17.62 -26.39
C ALA A 244 16.16 -18.85 -25.95
N GLU A 245 16.53 -19.49 -24.84
CA GLU A 245 15.80 -20.62 -24.27
C GLU A 245 14.39 -20.28 -23.76
N ASP A 246 14.12 -19.00 -23.46
CA ASP A 246 12.81 -18.56 -22.94
C ASP A 246 11.73 -18.47 -24.04
N GLU A 247 12.09 -18.57 -25.34
CA GLU A 247 11.19 -18.36 -26.48
C GLU A 247 9.86 -19.12 -26.36
N ARG A 248 9.93 -20.38 -25.91
CA ARG A 248 8.75 -21.23 -25.73
C ARG A 248 7.80 -20.68 -24.66
N ASP A 249 8.34 -20.21 -23.53
CA ASP A 249 7.56 -19.67 -22.42
C ASP A 249 7.02 -18.27 -22.73
N LEU A 250 7.78 -17.46 -23.49
CA LEU A 250 7.29 -16.18 -24.01
C LEU A 250 6.09 -16.38 -24.94
N GLY A 251 6.19 -17.32 -25.89
CA GLY A 251 5.06 -17.69 -26.75
C GLY A 251 3.85 -18.18 -25.95
N ARG A 252 4.07 -18.91 -24.84
CA ARG A 252 3.00 -19.32 -23.91
C ARG A 252 2.33 -18.10 -23.26
N LEU A 253 3.10 -17.14 -22.75
CA LEU A 253 2.58 -15.93 -22.10
C LEU A 253 1.76 -15.05 -23.08
N ILE A 254 2.23 -14.90 -24.33
CA ILE A 254 1.49 -14.17 -25.38
C ILE A 254 0.16 -14.85 -25.68
N ARG A 255 0.15 -16.18 -25.85
CA ARG A 255 -1.08 -16.95 -26.06
C ARG A 255 -2.05 -16.84 -24.88
N LEU A 256 -1.53 -16.90 -23.64
CA LEU A 256 -2.34 -16.72 -22.43
C LEU A 256 -3.02 -15.35 -22.36
N ARG A 257 -2.40 -14.29 -22.90
CA ARG A 257 -3.06 -12.97 -22.96
C ARG A 257 -4.08 -12.88 -24.09
N SER A 258 -3.77 -13.47 -25.24
CA SER A 258 -4.64 -13.40 -26.42
C SER A 258 -6.03 -14.02 -26.19
N THR A 259 -6.17 -14.95 -25.25
CA THR A 259 -7.47 -15.52 -24.87
C THR A 259 -8.43 -14.50 -24.26
N ARG A 260 -7.95 -13.30 -23.85
CA ARG A 260 -8.81 -12.18 -23.42
C ARG A 260 -9.39 -11.35 -24.56
N GLY A 261 -8.93 -11.57 -25.79
CA GLY A 261 -9.43 -10.87 -26.98
C GLY A 261 -8.92 -9.45 -27.17
N ASP A 262 -7.96 -8.98 -26.37
CA ASP A 262 -7.42 -7.61 -26.45
C ASP A 262 -6.48 -7.40 -27.66
N ILE A 263 -5.88 -8.46 -28.20
CA ILE A 263 -4.83 -8.42 -29.23
C ILE A 263 -4.92 -9.62 -30.18
N ASP A 264 -4.47 -9.46 -31.43
CA ASP A 264 -4.28 -10.61 -32.33
C ASP A 264 -3.03 -11.41 -31.90
N PRO A 265 -3.17 -12.71 -31.56
CA PRO A 265 -2.06 -13.52 -31.06
C PRO A 265 -0.93 -13.65 -32.08
N ARG A 266 -1.24 -13.84 -33.37
CA ARG A 266 -0.23 -14.08 -34.41
C ARG A 266 0.53 -12.81 -34.74
N GLN A 267 -0.13 -11.66 -34.69
CA GLN A 267 0.51 -10.36 -34.91
C GLN A 267 1.39 -9.98 -33.72
N SER A 268 0.88 -10.15 -32.50
CA SER A 268 1.65 -9.89 -31.28
C SER A 268 2.84 -10.85 -31.10
N GLU A 269 2.68 -12.14 -31.40
CA GLU A 269 3.77 -13.12 -31.34
C GLU A 269 4.88 -12.76 -32.34
N ARG A 270 4.53 -12.46 -33.61
CA ARG A 270 5.51 -12.03 -34.62
C ARG A 270 6.28 -10.78 -34.22
N GLN A 271 5.60 -9.78 -33.65
CA GLN A 271 6.24 -8.55 -33.22
C GLN A 271 7.18 -8.75 -32.03
N ASN A 272 6.76 -9.51 -31.02
CA ASN A 272 7.59 -9.78 -29.86
C ASN A 272 8.81 -10.64 -30.21
N ILE A 273 8.65 -11.64 -31.10
CA ILE A 273 9.77 -12.42 -31.61
C ILE A 273 10.75 -11.53 -32.39
N ALA A 274 10.24 -10.64 -33.26
CA ALA A 274 11.08 -9.68 -33.95
C ALA A 274 11.88 -8.80 -32.97
N TRP A 275 11.24 -8.29 -31.91
CA TRP A 275 11.92 -7.54 -30.86
C TRP A 275 12.93 -8.36 -30.07
N LEU A 276 12.67 -9.64 -29.79
CA LEU A 276 13.67 -10.51 -29.15
C LEU A 276 14.95 -10.64 -29.99
N HIS A 277 14.81 -10.71 -31.31
CA HIS A 277 15.94 -10.86 -32.20
C HIS A 277 16.65 -9.53 -32.50
N GLU A 278 15.89 -8.46 -32.72
CA GLU A 278 16.43 -7.15 -33.09
C GLU A 278 16.89 -6.33 -31.88
N LEU A 279 16.26 -6.54 -30.71
CA LEU A 279 16.43 -5.76 -29.49
C LEU A 279 16.47 -6.68 -28.25
N PRO A 280 17.42 -7.63 -28.16
CA PRO A 280 17.46 -8.62 -27.08
C PRO A 280 17.57 -7.99 -25.69
N GLU A 281 18.26 -6.86 -25.57
CA GLU A 281 18.39 -6.11 -24.30
C GLU A 281 17.08 -5.43 -23.85
N GLY A 282 16.09 -5.31 -24.75
CA GLY A 282 14.81 -4.68 -24.47
C GLY A 282 13.77 -5.62 -23.88
N VAL A 283 14.01 -6.93 -23.85
CA VAL A 283 13.03 -7.90 -23.36
C VAL A 283 13.48 -8.50 -22.03
N HIS A 284 12.60 -8.40 -21.03
CA HIS A 284 12.85 -8.88 -19.69
C HIS A 284 11.76 -9.87 -19.28
N VAL A 285 12.15 -10.89 -18.50
CA VAL A 285 11.24 -11.88 -17.93
C VAL A 285 11.21 -11.79 -16.43
N VAL A 286 10.04 -12.04 -15.85
CA VAL A 286 9.90 -12.32 -14.42
C VAL A 286 9.86 -13.82 -14.25
N CYS A 287 10.70 -14.32 -13.36
CA CYS A 287 10.82 -15.73 -13.07
C CYS A 287 10.32 -16.05 -11.66
N ASP A 288 9.83 -17.26 -11.48
CA ASP A 288 9.58 -17.86 -10.17
C ASP A 288 10.88 -18.32 -9.49
N GLU A 289 10.76 -18.96 -8.33
CA GLU A 289 11.88 -19.51 -7.56
C GLU A 289 12.71 -20.52 -8.35
N GLU A 290 12.10 -21.22 -9.30
CA GLU A 290 12.77 -22.22 -10.15
C GLU A 290 13.33 -21.63 -11.46
N ASP A 291 13.46 -20.31 -11.56
CA ASP A 291 13.92 -19.55 -12.74
C ASP A 291 13.04 -19.75 -13.99
N ARG A 292 11.76 -20.16 -13.81
CA ARG A 292 10.82 -20.32 -14.93
C ARG A 292 10.11 -19.01 -15.22
N PRO A 293 10.04 -18.57 -16.50
CA PRO A 293 9.31 -17.35 -16.85
C PRO A 293 7.80 -17.46 -16.54
N VAL A 294 7.32 -16.55 -15.68
CA VAL A 294 5.92 -16.36 -15.29
C VAL A 294 5.36 -15.01 -15.71
N GLY A 295 6.22 -14.11 -16.21
CA GLY A 295 5.84 -12.86 -16.85
C GLY A 295 6.94 -12.34 -17.78
N MET A 296 6.60 -11.34 -18.60
CA MET A 296 7.53 -10.67 -19.50
C MET A 296 7.15 -9.21 -19.71
N THR A 297 8.14 -8.40 -20.07
CA THR A 297 7.94 -7.02 -20.53
C THR A 297 8.93 -6.68 -21.63
N GLY A 298 8.45 -5.95 -22.65
CA GLY A 298 9.27 -5.32 -23.66
C GLY A 298 9.46 -3.86 -23.30
N ILE A 299 10.59 -3.54 -22.67
CA ILE A 299 10.99 -2.18 -22.29
C ILE A 299 12.31 -1.82 -23.00
N VAL A 300 12.20 -1.01 -24.04
CA VAL A 300 13.30 -0.70 -24.96
C VAL A 300 13.81 0.72 -24.72
N PRO A 301 15.10 0.92 -24.43
CA PRO A 301 15.69 2.26 -24.41
C PRO A 301 15.49 2.98 -25.75
N ILE A 302 15.03 4.22 -25.70
CA ILE A 302 14.82 5.03 -26.89
C ILE A 302 16.12 5.75 -27.23
N THR A 303 16.72 5.36 -28.35
CA THR A 303 18.00 5.85 -28.87
C THR A 303 17.89 6.05 -30.38
N ASP A 304 18.86 6.71 -31.00
CA ASP A 304 18.90 6.87 -32.46
C ASP A 304 18.86 5.53 -33.21
N HIS A 305 19.40 4.46 -32.60
CA HIS A 305 19.38 3.11 -33.16
C HIS A 305 18.01 2.43 -33.07
N THR A 306 17.26 2.66 -31.98
CA THR A 306 16.01 1.94 -31.70
C THR A 306 14.77 2.68 -32.21
N VAL A 307 14.84 4.00 -32.42
CA VAL A 307 13.71 4.81 -32.91
C VAL A 307 13.12 4.27 -34.22
N SER A 308 13.96 3.80 -35.15
CA SER A 308 13.47 3.24 -36.43
C SER A 308 12.63 1.97 -36.25
N THR A 309 13.02 1.09 -35.31
CA THR A 309 12.27 -0.12 -34.94
C THR A 309 10.97 0.20 -34.19
N LEU A 310 10.94 1.34 -33.48
CA LEU A 310 9.77 1.80 -32.72
C LEU A 310 8.77 2.61 -33.57
N GLU A 311 9.17 3.11 -34.74
CA GLU A 311 8.31 3.91 -35.62
C GLU A 311 6.98 3.20 -35.94
N PRO A 312 6.92 1.90 -36.29
CA PRO A 312 5.65 1.28 -36.65
C PRO A 312 4.63 1.26 -35.51
N VAL A 313 5.10 1.20 -34.25
CA VAL A 313 4.27 1.15 -33.04
C VAL A 313 3.97 2.51 -32.42
N LEU A 314 4.52 3.58 -33.00
CA LEU A 314 4.29 4.98 -32.59
C LEU A 314 3.68 5.83 -33.71
N GLN A 315 3.96 5.50 -34.97
CA GLN A 315 3.47 6.12 -36.20
C GLN A 315 3.60 7.65 -36.15
N GLN A 316 2.49 8.38 -36.27
CA GLN A 316 2.47 9.84 -36.22
C GLN A 316 2.96 10.42 -34.89
N HIS A 317 3.11 9.58 -33.85
CA HIS A 317 3.62 9.98 -32.54
C HIS A 317 5.10 9.63 -32.35
N ALA A 318 5.82 9.21 -33.39
CA ALA A 318 7.25 8.86 -33.30
C ALA A 318 8.12 10.03 -32.80
N GLU A 319 7.74 11.28 -33.06
CA GLU A 319 8.42 12.47 -32.49
C GLU A 319 8.39 12.49 -30.95
N THR A 320 7.39 11.86 -30.34
CA THR A 320 7.32 11.66 -28.88
C THR A 320 8.50 10.85 -28.35
N ALA A 321 8.96 9.87 -29.14
CA ALA A 321 10.12 9.04 -28.81
C ALA A 321 11.45 9.75 -29.07
N ALA A 322 11.51 10.71 -30.01
CA ALA A 322 12.74 11.46 -30.29
C ALA A 322 13.30 12.22 -29.06
N ALA A 323 12.48 12.44 -28.04
CA ALA A 323 12.88 13.04 -26.76
C ALA A 323 13.55 12.07 -25.76
N GLY A 324 13.87 10.85 -26.18
CA GLY A 324 14.56 9.83 -25.37
C GLY A 324 13.66 9.15 -24.33
N GLY A 325 14.27 8.34 -23.46
CA GLY A 325 13.58 7.59 -22.41
C GLY A 325 13.56 6.08 -22.67
N VAL A 326 12.48 5.44 -22.22
CA VAL A 326 12.17 4.03 -22.53
C VAL A 326 10.78 3.90 -23.13
N PHE A 327 10.65 2.96 -24.06
CA PHE A 327 9.39 2.57 -24.66
C PHE A 327 8.92 1.24 -24.06
N LEU A 328 7.69 1.22 -23.55
CA LEU A 328 6.99 0.00 -23.14
C LEU A 328 6.06 -0.46 -24.25
N GLY A 329 6.42 -1.57 -24.87
CA GLY A 329 5.62 -2.18 -25.94
C GLY A 329 4.67 -3.27 -25.46
N THR A 330 5.06 -4.03 -24.45
CA THR A 330 4.20 -5.07 -23.86
C THR A 330 4.56 -5.33 -22.41
N ALA A 331 3.57 -5.73 -21.62
CA ALA A 331 3.76 -6.31 -20.30
C ALA A 331 2.75 -7.45 -20.18
N LEU A 332 3.20 -8.66 -19.85
CA LEU A 332 2.38 -9.86 -19.79
C LEU A 332 2.75 -10.65 -18.54
N TYR A 333 1.78 -11.27 -17.90
CA TYR A 333 2.01 -12.11 -16.74
C TYR A 333 0.94 -13.20 -16.66
N ASP A 334 1.29 -14.30 -16.02
CA ASP A 334 0.36 -15.36 -15.66
C ASP A 334 -0.37 -14.98 -14.37
N GLU A 335 -1.71 -14.94 -14.40
CA GLU A 335 -2.52 -14.52 -13.24
C GLU A 335 -2.40 -15.44 -12.03
N ARG A 336 -1.93 -16.67 -12.24
CA ARG A 336 -1.60 -17.59 -11.14
C ARG A 336 -0.43 -17.10 -10.30
N TYR A 337 0.32 -16.12 -10.80
CA TYR A 337 1.46 -15.49 -10.12
C TYR A 337 1.22 -13.96 -9.95
N PRO A 338 0.34 -13.52 -9.04
CA PRO A 338 0.07 -12.10 -8.81
C PRO A 338 1.32 -11.27 -8.49
N ALA A 339 2.32 -11.88 -7.85
CA ALA A 339 3.61 -11.25 -7.58
C ALA A 339 4.36 -10.84 -8.85
N ALA A 340 4.21 -11.61 -9.95
CA ALA A 340 4.84 -11.29 -11.23
C ALA A 340 4.30 -9.98 -11.81
N ARG A 341 2.99 -9.74 -11.70
CA ARG A 341 2.37 -8.46 -12.08
C ARG A 341 3.01 -7.30 -11.33
N THR A 342 3.04 -7.39 -10.00
CA THR A 342 3.59 -6.32 -9.16
C THR A 342 5.07 -6.10 -9.47
N ALA A 343 5.87 -7.16 -9.57
CA ALA A 343 7.28 -7.07 -9.93
C ALA A 343 7.50 -6.36 -11.28
N LEU A 344 6.72 -6.72 -12.32
CA LEU A 344 6.78 -6.05 -13.63
C LEU A 344 6.49 -4.56 -13.55
N PHE A 345 5.40 -4.16 -12.89
CA PHE A 345 5.02 -2.74 -12.82
C PHE A 345 6.04 -1.92 -12.03
N ARG A 346 6.56 -2.47 -10.93
CA ARG A 346 7.65 -1.83 -10.17
C ARG A 346 8.90 -1.66 -11.03
N PHE A 347 9.28 -2.71 -11.78
CA PHE A 347 10.43 -2.67 -12.68
C PHE A 347 10.26 -1.67 -13.82
N ILE A 348 9.09 -1.61 -14.45
CA ILE A 348 8.78 -0.64 -15.50
C ILE A 348 8.94 0.78 -14.99
N ILE A 349 8.37 1.11 -13.82
CA ILE A 349 8.49 2.46 -13.24
C ILE A 349 9.92 2.77 -12.81
N ALA A 350 10.61 1.83 -12.15
CA ALA A 350 11.99 2.01 -11.73
C ALA A 350 12.92 2.26 -12.93
N THR A 351 12.77 1.47 -14.00
CA THR A 351 13.51 1.64 -15.25
C THR A 351 13.15 2.97 -15.91
N SER A 352 11.88 3.32 -15.96
CA SER A 352 11.43 4.60 -16.53
C SER A 352 12.00 5.81 -15.80
N PHE A 353 12.12 5.73 -14.48
CA PHE A 353 12.77 6.75 -13.68
C PHE A 353 14.26 6.86 -13.99
N GLN A 354 14.94 5.72 -14.19
CA GLN A 354 16.33 5.74 -14.65
C GLN A 354 16.46 6.42 -16.01
N TYR A 355 15.62 6.14 -16.99
CA TYR A 355 15.71 6.78 -18.30
C TYR A 355 15.04 8.15 -18.37
N GLY A 356 14.43 8.63 -17.28
CA GLY A 356 13.82 9.96 -17.15
C GLY A 356 12.50 10.15 -17.91
N ARG A 357 12.04 9.17 -18.69
CA ARG A 357 10.79 9.22 -19.44
C ARG A 357 10.30 7.83 -19.82
N LEU A 358 8.98 7.65 -19.82
CA LEU A 358 8.28 6.47 -20.33
C LEU A 358 7.37 6.86 -21.50
N VAL A 359 7.40 6.07 -22.56
CA VAL A 359 6.44 6.08 -23.66
C VAL A 359 5.76 4.72 -23.72
N ILE A 360 4.43 4.70 -23.83
CA ILE A 360 3.65 3.46 -23.87
C ILE A 360 2.82 3.46 -25.15
N SER A 361 2.80 2.34 -25.86
CA SER A 361 1.84 2.07 -26.92
C SER A 361 1.07 0.80 -26.56
N THR A 362 -0.24 0.90 -26.35
CA THR A 362 -1.02 -0.25 -25.87
C THR A 362 -2.46 -0.28 -26.41
N PRO A 363 -2.91 -1.42 -26.96
CA PRO A 363 -4.33 -1.68 -27.27
C PRO A 363 -5.13 -2.14 -26.05
N THR A 364 -4.45 -2.50 -24.96
CA THR A 364 -5.07 -3.16 -23.81
C THR A 364 -5.83 -2.16 -22.95
N SER A 365 -7.14 -2.37 -22.80
CA SER A 365 -8.03 -1.50 -22.01
C SER A 365 -7.55 -1.33 -20.56
N GLU A 366 -7.08 -2.39 -19.92
CA GLU A 366 -6.48 -2.37 -18.58
C GLU A 366 -5.32 -1.36 -18.50
N TYR A 367 -4.39 -1.39 -19.46
CA TYR A 367 -3.21 -0.53 -19.45
C TYR A 367 -3.52 0.90 -19.88
N GLN A 368 -4.51 1.10 -20.76
CA GLN A 368 -5.05 2.43 -21.06
C GLN A 368 -5.68 3.07 -19.81
N GLN A 369 -6.45 2.30 -19.03
CA GLN A 369 -7.04 2.76 -17.76
C GLN A 369 -5.96 3.07 -16.72
N VAL A 370 -4.93 2.21 -16.59
CA VAL A 370 -3.81 2.46 -15.68
C VAL A 370 -3.07 3.74 -16.09
N SER A 371 -2.70 3.90 -17.36
CA SER A 371 -2.00 5.09 -17.86
C SER A 371 -2.80 6.38 -17.63
N THR A 372 -4.12 6.32 -17.85
CA THR A 372 -5.04 7.43 -17.61
C THR A 372 -5.15 7.77 -16.12
N ARG A 373 -5.30 6.76 -15.25
CA ARG A 373 -5.33 6.97 -13.79
C ARG A 373 -4.00 7.46 -13.21
N LEU A 374 -2.90 7.08 -13.84
CA LEU A 374 -1.57 7.60 -13.57
C LEU A 374 -1.33 8.98 -14.19
N GLY A 375 -2.34 9.60 -14.82
CA GLY A 375 -2.25 10.95 -15.34
C GLY A 375 -1.18 11.12 -16.42
N PHE A 376 -0.86 10.05 -17.15
CA PHE A 376 0.07 10.11 -18.27
C PHE A 376 -0.53 10.95 -19.40
N HIS A 377 0.34 11.65 -20.13
CA HIS A 377 -0.10 12.46 -21.25
C HIS A 377 -0.52 11.54 -22.40
N ALA A 378 -1.80 11.59 -22.79
CA ALA A 378 -2.34 10.83 -23.91
C ALA A 378 -2.11 11.61 -25.22
N HIS A 379 -1.40 10.98 -26.15
CA HIS A 379 -1.18 11.53 -27.51
C HIS A 379 -2.31 11.14 -28.47
N GLY A 380 -3.04 10.08 -28.14
CA GLY A 380 -4.18 9.58 -28.91
C GLY A 380 -3.89 8.27 -29.63
N PRO A 381 -4.83 7.81 -30.47
CA PRO A 381 -4.74 6.51 -31.14
C PRO A 381 -3.67 6.50 -32.24
N LEU A 382 -3.17 5.32 -32.59
CA LEU A 382 -2.44 5.08 -33.83
C LEU A 382 -3.37 5.19 -35.05
N ARG A 383 -2.81 5.55 -36.23
CA ARG A 383 -3.58 5.59 -37.49
C ARG A 383 -3.92 4.20 -38.00
N HIS A 384 -2.98 3.27 -37.87
CA HIS A 384 -3.14 1.88 -38.24
C HIS A 384 -2.96 1.01 -37.01
N ASP A 385 -3.85 0.05 -36.80
CA ASP A 385 -3.70 -0.85 -35.65
C ASP A 385 -2.64 -1.92 -35.94
N VAL A 386 -1.49 -1.78 -35.28
CA VAL A 386 -0.36 -2.71 -35.37
C VAL A 386 -0.54 -3.96 -34.50
N PHE A 387 -1.52 -3.99 -33.61
CA PHE A 387 -1.78 -5.14 -32.73
C PHE A 387 -3.02 -5.95 -33.14
N GLY A 388 -3.82 -5.45 -34.09
CA GLY A 388 -5.00 -6.14 -34.64
C GLY A 388 -6.12 -6.38 -33.63
N GLY A 389 -6.14 -5.58 -32.55
CA GLY A 389 -7.12 -5.69 -31.47
C GLY A 389 -8.44 -4.99 -31.80
N PRO A 390 -9.51 -5.28 -31.03
CA PRO A 390 -10.81 -4.62 -31.21
C PRO A 390 -10.80 -3.15 -30.75
N LEU A 391 -9.81 -2.76 -29.94
CA LEU A 391 -9.66 -1.42 -29.41
C LEU A 391 -8.52 -0.69 -30.11
N PRO A 392 -8.65 0.61 -30.39
CA PRO A 392 -7.58 1.38 -30.98
C PRO A 392 -6.40 1.46 -30.00
N THR A 393 -5.22 1.14 -30.51
CA THR A 393 -3.95 1.30 -29.79
C THR A 393 -3.71 2.77 -29.45
N GLN A 394 -3.54 3.07 -28.17
CA GLN A 394 -3.33 4.43 -27.66
C GLN A 394 -1.86 4.64 -27.29
N VAL A 395 -1.34 5.85 -27.55
CA VAL A 395 0.01 6.26 -27.15
C VAL A 395 -0.03 7.21 -25.96
N TYR A 396 0.77 6.92 -24.95
CA TYR A 396 0.94 7.73 -23.74
C TYR A 396 2.41 8.07 -23.51
N SER A 397 2.68 9.15 -22.79
CA SER A 397 4.02 9.40 -22.25
C SER A 397 4.01 10.10 -20.90
N GLN A 398 5.06 9.88 -20.11
CA GLN A 398 5.28 10.55 -18.84
C GLN A 398 6.76 10.87 -18.65
N SER A 399 7.06 12.12 -18.26
CA SER A 399 8.40 12.53 -17.83
C SER A 399 8.61 12.21 -16.35
N PHE A 400 9.77 11.65 -16.04
CA PHE A 400 10.24 11.30 -14.71
C PHE A 400 11.51 12.07 -14.31
N THR A 401 11.81 13.19 -14.97
CA THR A 401 12.86 14.11 -14.48
C THR A 401 12.52 14.58 -13.07
N THR A 402 13.53 14.94 -12.28
CA THR A 402 13.36 15.36 -10.88
C THR A 402 12.33 16.48 -10.75
N GLU A 403 12.34 17.45 -11.66
CA GLU A 403 11.41 18.58 -11.68
C GLU A 403 9.97 18.13 -12.03
N ALA A 404 9.83 17.22 -13.00
CA ALA A 404 8.53 16.74 -13.45
C ALA A 404 7.88 15.75 -12.46
N LEU A 405 8.70 14.97 -11.76
CA LEU A 405 8.27 13.91 -10.84
C LEU A 405 7.44 14.47 -9.69
N SER A 406 7.93 15.49 -8.98
CA SER A 406 7.24 16.08 -7.83
C SER A 406 5.86 16.61 -8.25
N GLY A 407 5.81 17.41 -9.33
CA GLY A 407 4.55 17.94 -9.84
C GLY A 407 3.59 16.84 -10.34
N TRP A 408 4.12 15.73 -10.86
CA TRP A 408 3.29 14.58 -11.26
C TRP A 408 2.71 13.83 -10.05
N LEU A 409 3.53 13.55 -9.03
CA LEU A 409 3.06 12.94 -7.78
C LEU A 409 2.00 13.82 -7.08
N ASP A 410 2.19 15.13 -7.06
CA ASP A 410 1.22 16.05 -6.47
C ASP A 410 -0.10 16.09 -7.27
N ARG A 411 -0.05 16.02 -8.61
CA ARG A 411 -1.26 15.84 -9.43
C ARG A 411 -1.98 14.53 -9.12
N LEU A 412 -1.24 13.44 -8.93
CA LEU A 412 -1.81 12.13 -8.61
C LEU A 412 -2.46 12.08 -7.23
N ARG A 413 -1.93 12.83 -6.26
CA ARG A 413 -2.58 12.98 -4.95
C ARG A 413 -3.95 13.67 -5.08
N GLY A 414 -4.12 14.48 -6.13
CA GLY A 414 -5.29 15.31 -6.36
C GLY A 414 -5.50 16.32 -5.23
N PRO A 415 -6.56 17.15 -5.29
CA PRO A 415 -7.17 17.62 -4.07
C PRO A 415 -7.66 16.37 -3.35
N ARG A 416 -6.92 15.90 -2.34
CA ARG A 416 -7.42 14.84 -1.48
C ARG A 416 -8.79 15.30 -1.03
N LEU A 417 -9.82 14.51 -1.35
CA LEU A 417 -11.08 14.57 -0.61
C LEU A 417 -10.62 14.61 0.84
N ALA A 418 -10.99 15.68 1.55
CA ALA A 418 -10.87 15.70 2.99
C ALA A 418 -11.34 14.30 3.44
N PRO A 419 -10.61 13.64 4.36
CA PRO A 419 -11.05 12.34 4.85
C PRO A 419 -12.55 12.48 5.11
N VAL A 420 -13.34 11.48 4.72
CA VAL A 420 -14.68 11.36 5.28
C VAL A 420 -14.42 11.19 6.77
N LEU A 421 -14.39 12.31 7.48
CA LEU A 421 -14.38 12.32 8.92
C LEU A 421 -15.63 11.53 9.27
N PRO A 422 -15.57 10.64 10.26
CA PRO A 422 -16.79 10.18 10.87
C PRO A 422 -17.65 11.42 11.14
N ASP A 423 -18.93 11.42 10.76
CA ASP A 423 -19.95 12.40 11.21
C ASP A 423 -20.18 12.31 12.73
N ASP A 424 -19.16 11.87 13.47
CA ASP A 424 -19.16 11.62 14.88
C ASP A 424 -18.48 12.79 15.59
N THR A 425 -19.33 13.71 16.05
CA THR A 425 -18.93 14.83 16.91
C THR A 425 -18.10 14.38 18.12
N GLN A 426 -18.31 13.17 18.67
CA GLN A 426 -17.50 12.66 19.78
C GLN A 426 -16.06 12.38 19.37
N TRP A 427 -15.85 11.76 18.20
CA TRP A 427 -14.52 11.53 17.64
C TRP A 427 -13.77 12.85 17.44
N ALA A 428 -14.44 13.84 16.85
CA ALA A 428 -13.86 15.15 16.59
C ALA A 428 -13.49 15.86 17.90
N ILE A 429 -14.35 15.81 18.93
CA ILE A 429 -14.05 16.37 20.25
C ILE A 429 -12.83 15.72 20.89
N GLY A 430 -12.68 14.40 20.79
CA GLY A 430 -11.55 13.66 21.33
C GLY A 430 -10.21 14.16 20.77
N HIS A 431 -10.09 14.22 19.46
CA HIS A 431 -8.87 14.71 18.81
C HIS A 431 -8.68 16.23 18.90
N LEU A 432 -9.77 16.99 19.04
CA LEU A 432 -9.69 18.43 19.30
C LEU A 432 -9.08 18.70 20.69
N ARG A 433 -9.45 17.92 21.72
CA ARG A 433 -8.81 18.02 23.03
C ARG A 433 -7.31 17.73 22.95
N GLU A 434 -6.93 16.64 22.30
CA GLU A 434 -5.52 16.26 22.13
C GLU A 434 -4.72 17.34 21.38
N ALA A 435 -5.30 17.90 20.31
CA ALA A 435 -4.69 18.98 19.54
C ALA A 435 -4.54 20.27 20.39
N LEU A 436 -5.55 20.63 21.18
CA LEU A 436 -5.51 21.79 22.08
C LEU A 436 -4.48 21.63 23.21
N GLU A 437 -4.33 20.43 23.77
CA GLU A 437 -3.29 20.13 24.77
C GLU A 437 -1.86 20.31 24.21
N HIS A 438 -1.70 20.16 22.89
CA HIS A 438 -0.43 20.20 22.17
C HIS A 438 -0.30 21.39 21.20
N LEU A 439 -1.13 22.42 21.37
CA LEU A 439 -1.26 23.56 20.46
C LEU A 439 0.09 24.25 20.14
N ASP A 440 0.94 24.40 21.17
CA ASP A 440 2.28 25.02 21.07
C ASP A 440 3.42 24.03 20.84
N ARG A 441 3.11 22.78 20.50
CA ARG A 441 4.11 21.72 20.22
C ARG A 441 3.99 21.29 18.75
N PRO A 442 4.68 21.97 17.81
CA PRO A 442 4.53 21.73 16.37
C PRO A 442 4.65 20.25 15.96
N LEU A 443 5.62 19.53 16.53
CA LEU A 443 5.85 18.11 16.22
C LEU A 443 4.74 17.19 16.73
N ARG A 444 4.06 17.55 17.83
CA ARG A 444 2.92 16.78 18.35
C ARG A 444 1.65 17.12 17.57
N LEU A 445 1.45 18.39 17.26
CA LEU A 445 0.32 18.84 16.45
C LEU A 445 0.39 18.27 15.02
N ALA A 446 1.60 18.08 14.48
CA ALA A 446 1.88 17.41 13.20
C ALA A 446 1.37 15.95 13.12
N ARG A 447 0.99 15.35 14.25
CA ARG A 447 0.44 13.99 14.33
C ARG A 447 -1.08 13.98 14.49
N SER A 448 -1.70 15.15 14.59
CA SER A 448 -3.15 15.24 14.80
C SER A 448 -3.90 14.67 13.59
N PRO A 449 -4.86 13.76 13.79
CA PRO A 449 -5.74 13.28 12.71
C PRO A 449 -6.54 14.41 12.04
N LEU A 450 -6.74 15.54 12.74
CA LEU A 450 -7.42 16.72 12.21
C LEU A 450 -6.66 17.38 11.05
N LEU A 451 -5.36 17.09 10.87
CA LEU A 451 -4.58 17.58 9.73
C LEU A 451 -5.07 17.04 8.39
N ALA A 452 -5.74 15.89 8.40
CA ALA A 452 -6.30 15.37 7.17
C ALA A 452 -7.40 16.31 6.62
N VAL A 453 -8.00 17.17 7.47
CA VAL A 453 -9.01 18.18 7.12
C VAL A 453 -8.37 19.54 6.83
N VAL A 454 -7.44 19.95 7.71
CA VAL A 454 -6.89 21.31 7.71
C VAL A 454 -5.60 21.43 6.88
N GLY A 455 -5.02 20.30 6.46
CA GLY A 455 -3.83 20.22 5.61
C GLY A 455 -2.51 20.26 6.41
N ASP A 456 -2.28 21.32 7.17
CA ASP A 456 -1.00 21.55 7.87
C ASP A 456 -1.14 22.01 9.34
N PRO A 457 -0.08 21.83 10.16
CA PRO A 457 -0.15 22.12 11.59
C PRO A 457 -0.23 23.60 11.95
N ALA A 458 0.29 24.50 11.11
CA ALA A 458 0.20 25.94 11.37
C ALA A 458 -1.25 26.39 11.17
N THR A 459 -1.87 25.97 10.07
CA THR A 459 -3.28 26.25 9.78
C THR A 459 -4.20 25.64 10.84
N LEU A 460 -3.94 24.41 11.31
CA LEU A 460 -4.71 23.81 12.41
C LEU A 460 -4.58 24.61 13.71
N ARG A 461 -3.37 25.07 14.06
CA ARG A 461 -3.15 25.91 15.23
C ARG A 461 -3.94 27.22 15.14
N ASP A 462 -3.85 27.89 14.01
CA ASP A 462 -4.48 29.20 13.80
C ASP A 462 -6.00 29.07 13.80
N LEU A 463 -6.54 28.01 13.20
CA LEU A 463 -7.97 27.69 13.22
C LEU A 463 -8.47 27.47 14.66
N LEU A 464 -7.77 26.66 15.47
CA LEU A 464 -8.16 26.39 16.86
C LEU A 464 -8.09 27.66 17.73
N ARG A 465 -7.05 28.48 17.57
CA ARG A 465 -6.91 29.76 18.27
C ARG A 465 -7.98 30.77 17.86
N GLY A 466 -8.25 30.85 16.55
CA GLY A 466 -9.30 31.68 15.98
C GLY A 466 -10.65 31.30 16.56
N GLY A 467 -11.02 30.02 16.47
CA GLY A 467 -12.31 29.53 16.98
C GLY A 467 -12.51 29.76 18.48
N ILE A 468 -11.47 29.58 19.32
CA ILE A 468 -11.57 29.90 20.76
C ILE A 468 -11.83 31.39 20.97
N ARG A 469 -11.14 32.25 20.22
CA ARG A 469 -11.31 33.71 20.31
C ARG A 469 -12.69 34.14 19.83
N ASP A 470 -13.18 33.55 18.76
CA ASP A 470 -14.52 33.82 18.21
C ASP A 470 -15.61 33.41 19.20
N LEU A 471 -15.47 32.24 19.84
CA LEU A 471 -16.36 31.83 20.94
C LEU A 471 -16.32 32.83 22.09
N ALA A 472 -15.12 33.23 22.55
CA ALA A 472 -14.97 34.16 23.66
C ALA A 472 -15.59 35.54 23.38
N ASN A 473 -15.66 35.93 22.12
CA ASN A 473 -16.26 37.18 21.64
C ASN A 473 -17.72 37.02 21.17
N SER A 474 -18.33 35.84 21.33
CA SER A 474 -19.71 35.60 20.91
C SER A 474 -20.68 36.49 21.67
N THR A 475 -21.72 36.98 20.99
CA THR A 475 -22.82 37.72 21.61
C THR A 475 -23.75 36.79 22.40
N ILE A 476 -23.63 35.47 22.21
CA ILE A 476 -24.38 34.46 22.96
C ILE A 476 -23.64 34.19 24.29
N PRO A 477 -24.21 34.52 25.46
CA PRO A 477 -23.49 34.44 26.73
C PRO A 477 -22.89 33.07 27.04
N ALA A 478 -23.60 31.99 26.67
CA ALA A 478 -23.13 30.62 26.90
C ALA A 478 -21.89 30.26 26.05
N GLU A 479 -21.77 30.81 24.84
CA GLU A 479 -20.62 30.59 23.97
C GLU A 479 -19.43 31.45 24.41
N ALA A 480 -19.70 32.69 24.82
CA ALA A 480 -18.70 33.57 25.43
C ALA A 480 -18.07 32.93 26.68
N GLU A 481 -18.89 32.40 27.60
CA GLU A 481 -18.42 31.65 28.77
C GLU A 481 -17.58 30.42 28.37
N ALA A 482 -18.01 29.68 27.34
CA ALA A 482 -17.27 28.52 26.86
C ALA A 482 -15.91 28.90 26.26
N GLY A 483 -15.85 29.97 25.45
CA GLY A 483 -14.61 30.50 24.89
C GLY A 483 -13.65 31.02 25.97
N GLN A 484 -14.18 31.66 27.02
CA GLN A 484 -13.39 32.09 28.18
C GLN A 484 -12.79 30.90 28.94
N ILE A 485 -13.57 29.84 29.17
CA ILE A 485 -13.08 28.59 29.78
C ILE A 485 -11.94 27.98 28.94
N LEU A 486 -12.13 27.86 27.63
CA LEU A 486 -11.14 27.29 26.72
C LEU A 486 -9.87 28.14 26.64
N THR A 487 -10.00 29.47 26.66
CA THR A 487 -8.89 30.42 26.71
C THR A 487 -8.06 30.19 27.97
N LEU A 488 -8.71 30.24 29.14
CA LEU A 488 -8.03 30.09 30.43
C LEU A 488 -7.36 28.72 30.57
N TYR A 489 -7.98 27.65 30.08
CA TYR A 489 -7.50 26.29 30.24
C TYR A 489 -6.43 25.90 29.21
N TYR A 490 -6.65 26.13 27.91
CA TYR A 490 -5.75 25.65 26.86
C TYR A 490 -4.73 26.69 26.38
N LEU A 491 -5.10 27.99 26.34
CA LEU A 491 -4.22 29.05 25.85
C LEU A 491 -3.37 29.62 26.98
N ASP A 492 -4.01 30.08 28.06
CA ASP A 492 -3.31 30.72 29.18
C ASP A 492 -2.77 29.69 30.20
N ARG A 493 -3.31 28.46 30.17
CA ARG A 493 -2.96 27.36 31.08
C ARG A 493 -3.02 27.76 32.56
N THR A 494 -4.03 28.54 32.93
CA THR A 494 -4.21 29.08 34.29
C THR A 494 -4.88 28.07 35.22
N GLY A 495 -4.07 27.16 35.76
CA GLY A 495 -4.50 26.20 36.79
C GLY A 495 -5.39 25.06 36.28
N GLY A 496 -5.92 24.27 37.21
CA GLY A 496 -6.80 23.15 36.90
C GLY A 496 -8.28 23.55 36.76
N HIS A 497 -9.13 22.59 36.39
CA HIS A 497 -10.57 22.80 36.18
C HIS A 497 -11.28 23.50 37.36
N GLU A 498 -10.97 23.10 38.60
CA GLU A 498 -11.59 23.66 39.80
C GLU A 498 -11.21 25.13 40.04
N PHE A 499 -9.96 25.49 39.74
CA PHE A 499 -9.49 26.86 39.84
C PHE A 499 -10.20 27.78 38.85
N ILE A 500 -10.33 27.34 37.59
CA ILE A 500 -11.01 28.11 36.54
C ILE A 500 -12.51 28.24 36.86
N ALA A 501 -13.15 27.16 37.30
CA ALA A 501 -14.56 27.21 37.69
C ALA A 501 -14.81 28.23 38.82
N HIS A 502 -13.96 28.24 39.84
CA HIS A 502 -14.05 29.21 40.94
C HIS A 502 -13.81 30.65 40.45
N ARG A 503 -12.79 30.86 39.60
CA ARG A 503 -12.45 32.17 39.04
C ARG A 503 -13.58 32.78 38.19
N LEU A 504 -14.33 31.94 37.49
CA LEU A 504 -15.49 32.36 36.68
C LEU A 504 -16.80 32.34 37.47
N HIS A 505 -16.77 32.08 38.78
CA HIS A 505 -17.96 31.94 39.63
C HIS A 505 -18.98 30.90 39.12
N LEU A 506 -18.48 29.81 38.52
CA LEU A 506 -19.30 28.73 37.99
C LEU A 506 -19.32 27.53 38.94
N SER A 507 -20.48 26.87 39.04
CA SER A 507 -20.52 25.54 39.63
C SER A 507 -19.74 24.54 38.78
N ARG A 508 -19.24 23.47 39.39
CA ARG A 508 -18.51 22.39 38.68
C ARG A 508 -19.33 21.81 37.52
N ALA A 509 -20.63 21.61 37.72
CA ALA A 509 -21.52 21.09 36.67
C ALA A 509 -21.66 22.07 35.49
N THR A 510 -21.83 23.37 35.79
CA THR A 510 -21.92 24.40 34.74
C THR A 510 -20.60 24.52 33.97
N TYR A 511 -19.46 24.45 34.67
CA TYR A 511 -18.13 24.46 34.05
C TYR A 511 -17.98 23.35 33.01
N TYR A 512 -18.21 22.08 33.38
CA TYR A 512 -18.05 20.96 32.44
C TYR A 512 -19.05 21.00 31.29
N ARG A 513 -20.29 21.45 31.55
CA ARG A 513 -21.29 21.66 30.50
C ARG A 513 -20.83 22.70 29.48
N ARG A 514 -20.29 23.84 29.93
CA ARG A 514 -19.76 24.91 29.06
C ARG A 514 -18.49 24.48 28.34
N LEU A 515 -17.60 23.74 29.00
CA LEU A 515 -16.41 23.17 28.37
C LEU A 515 -16.78 22.23 27.22
N ASN A 516 -17.69 21.29 27.45
CA ASN A 516 -18.16 20.36 26.40
C ASN A 516 -18.87 21.12 25.26
N GLN A 517 -19.74 22.08 25.60
CA GLN A 517 -20.40 22.92 24.62
C GLN A 517 -19.40 23.71 23.76
N GLY A 518 -18.33 24.25 24.35
CA GLY A 518 -17.28 24.95 23.60
C GLY A 518 -16.52 24.02 22.65
N LEU A 519 -16.20 22.80 23.10
CA LEU A 519 -15.56 21.80 22.26
C LEU A 519 -16.45 21.37 21.09
N GLU A 520 -17.76 21.15 21.33
CA GLU A 520 -18.76 20.86 20.30
C GLU A 520 -18.90 22.00 19.27
N GLN A 521 -18.79 23.25 19.71
CA GLN A 521 -18.86 24.38 18.78
C GLN A 521 -17.59 24.50 17.92
N LEU A 522 -16.42 24.20 18.48
CA LEU A 522 -15.16 24.18 17.73
C LEU A 522 -15.10 23.08 16.68
N THR A 523 -15.85 21.99 16.84
CA THR A 523 -15.91 20.94 15.80
C THR A 523 -16.70 21.36 14.57
N ARG A 524 -17.67 22.29 14.69
CA ARG A 524 -18.49 22.73 13.54
C ARG A 524 -17.70 23.27 12.35
N PRO A 525 -16.77 24.25 12.50
CA PRO A 525 -15.98 24.72 11.38
C PRO A 525 -15.09 23.61 10.80
N LEU A 526 -14.60 22.68 11.63
CA LEU A 526 -13.81 21.54 11.16
C LEU A 526 -14.64 20.55 10.33
N LEU A 527 -15.86 20.25 10.75
CA LEU A 527 -16.79 19.37 10.03
C LEU A 527 -17.44 20.06 8.82
N ALA A 528 -17.39 21.38 8.72
CA ALA A 528 -17.88 22.12 7.54
C ALA A 528 -16.82 22.24 6.42
N MET A 529 -15.57 21.89 6.72
CA MET A 529 -14.45 21.88 5.75
C MET A 529 -14.26 20.52 5.09
N THR A 530 -14.96 19.49 5.56
CA THR A 530 -15.14 18.21 4.87
C THR A 530 -16.29 18.28 3.90
#